data_AF-A0A1M2VQS1-F1
#
_entry.id   AF-A0A1M2VQS1-F1
#
_cell.length_a   1.000
_cell.length_b   1.000
_cell.length_c   1.000
_cell.angle_alpha   90.00
_cell.angle_beta   90.00
_cell.angle_gamma   90.00
#
_symmetry.space_group_name_H-M   'P 1'
#
loop_
_entity.id
_entity.type
_entity.pdbx_description
1 polymer ?
#
loop_
_entity_poly.entity_id
_entity_poly.type
_entity_poly.pdbx_seq_one_letter_code
_entity_poly.pdbx_strand_id
1 'polypeptide(L)'
;MSALYRLPREALQMICDSLLQPEPVLAHKSKGFATLLAVAITSRFFHEHALNAIWNTLPGYSMLLYTLPRDAWIAEVKPLGQQDLTSITELSMIRPLVAADFIRLKHYAWRIKHLMLPMGRDYFPKRAQNHQPRPSVLKALADAFRLEMPGEIMLPNLFTLYVGCLDNSDLPALKILFRSVDVLFGPKLRDFFITTDRPPRDAFGAALAILTEVCPGLLSFNTERVIRSSPLAPSVSRALCTFDSLDVVRTGSIPISPEALLHLAGLVSLQVLECQMELDSEDQFLAMFEHAEDKGYFPALVDISLVHQSSLALPTVVLRAVSSPFLEAVIVEVRKGLIPAQVVKDIFTLIASRKGHAHMREVEVGVTWKFDPGDVFTFDTIKPLLALPELTSVIVGGFAHYAIDNYALFTIATAWPHLRKLSLVPQTLDDPPKPLATLAGLISFAQNCPELYSLGLTLNTDPRQLLTFYVVMRPGFGMEQRKLVKLDVGRSRIEDPIVVAVFLSDLFPELLEIKNDFASEVDLEEFRGDDEDERKRILADIVYEDRWSDVEWTYLPRFVQIRKQERNWGKKMGRKTLPPMKITHTADATRLGDL
;
A
#
# COMPACT_ATOMS: atom_id res chain seq x y z
N MET A 1 -4.39 -41.00 30.07
CA MET A 1 -4.91 -39.63 29.84
C MET A 1 -3.93 -38.91 28.92
N SER A 2 -4.36 -38.45 27.75
CA SER A 2 -3.45 -37.83 26.77
C SER A 2 -2.84 -36.53 27.34
N ALA A 3 -1.62 -36.19 26.92
CA ALA A 3 -0.90 -35.00 27.37
C ALA A 3 -1.68 -33.68 27.15
N LEU A 4 -2.60 -33.67 26.18
CA LEU A 4 -3.47 -32.53 25.87
C LEU A 4 -4.43 -32.16 27.01
N TYR A 5 -4.89 -33.12 27.82
CA TYR A 5 -5.75 -32.85 28.97
C TYR A 5 -5.03 -32.17 30.13
N ARG A 6 -3.70 -32.10 30.10
CA ARG A 6 -2.88 -31.42 31.10
C ARG A 6 -2.54 -29.98 30.70
N LEU A 7 -2.89 -29.56 29.48
CA LEU A 7 -2.61 -28.21 29.02
C LEU A 7 -3.58 -27.22 29.67
N PRO A 8 -3.09 -26.02 30.04
CA PRO A 8 -3.95 -24.95 30.51
C PRO A 8 -4.89 -24.46 29.39
N ARG A 9 -6.01 -23.83 29.77
CA ARG A 9 -7.04 -23.38 28.80
C ARG A 9 -6.47 -22.38 27.79
N GLU A 10 -5.55 -21.55 28.22
CA GLU A 10 -4.83 -20.56 27.43
C GLU A 10 -4.04 -21.26 26.31
N ALA A 11 -3.38 -22.37 26.62
CA ALA A 11 -2.63 -23.15 25.62
C ALA A 11 -3.57 -23.81 24.60
N LEU A 12 -4.75 -24.27 25.02
CA LEU A 12 -5.75 -24.83 24.10
C LEU A 12 -6.32 -23.76 23.16
N GLN A 13 -6.57 -22.56 23.68
CA GLN A 13 -6.99 -21.42 22.85
C GLN A 13 -5.90 -21.03 21.86
N MET A 14 -4.64 -20.93 22.29
CA MET A 14 -3.51 -20.65 21.40
C MET A 14 -3.37 -21.69 20.29
N ILE A 15 -3.54 -22.99 20.59
CA ILE A 15 -3.53 -24.06 19.57
C ILE A 15 -4.63 -23.80 18.53
N CYS A 16 -5.84 -23.46 18.96
CA CYS A 16 -6.93 -23.16 18.03
C CYS A 16 -6.64 -21.91 17.20
N ASP A 17 -6.14 -20.84 17.81
CA ASP A 17 -5.85 -19.58 17.13
C ASP A 17 -4.70 -19.74 16.11
N SER A 18 -3.69 -20.53 16.43
CA SER A 18 -2.58 -20.84 15.52
C SER A 18 -3.01 -21.57 14.25
N LEU A 19 -4.13 -22.31 14.28
CA LEU A 19 -4.68 -22.95 13.07
C LEU A 19 -5.27 -21.93 12.08
N LEU A 20 -5.50 -20.68 12.49
CA LEU A 20 -5.98 -19.60 11.60
C LEU A 20 -4.87 -18.71 11.05
N GLN A 21 -3.61 -18.92 11.46
CA GLN A 21 -2.49 -18.13 10.94
C GLN A 21 -2.19 -18.51 9.48
N PRO A 22 -1.91 -17.52 8.61
CA PRO A 22 -1.51 -17.80 7.23
C PRO A 22 -0.17 -18.56 7.21
N GLU A 23 -0.13 -19.73 6.56
CA GLU A 23 1.15 -20.37 6.24
C GLU A 23 1.90 -19.50 5.20
N PRO A 24 3.22 -19.34 5.31
CA PRO A 24 3.99 -18.56 4.36
C PRO A 24 3.92 -19.17 2.95
N VAL A 25 3.17 -18.49 2.09
CA VAL A 25 3.33 -18.24 0.64
C VAL A 25 3.38 -19.44 -0.34
N LEU A 26 3.42 -20.71 0.06
CA LEU A 26 3.50 -21.82 -0.92
C LEU A 26 2.54 -23.01 -0.73
N ALA A 27 1.56 -22.93 0.18
CA ALA A 27 0.65 -24.06 0.43
C ALA A 27 -0.82 -23.76 0.07
N HIS A 28 -1.32 -24.57 -0.87
CA HIS A 28 -2.73 -24.67 -1.25
C HIS A 28 -3.69 -24.75 -0.05
N LYS A 29 -4.76 -23.94 -0.09
CA LYS A 29 -5.98 -23.98 0.76
C LYS A 29 -5.70 -24.07 2.26
N SER A 30 -6.03 -23.02 3.02
CA SER A 30 -6.07 -23.07 4.49
C SER A 30 -6.87 -24.29 5.00
N LYS A 31 -6.17 -25.37 5.34
CA LYS A 31 -6.75 -26.57 5.99
C LYS A 31 -7.12 -26.28 7.43
N GLY A 32 -6.54 -25.23 8.01
CA GLY A 32 -6.71 -24.86 9.41
C GLY A 32 -8.14 -24.49 9.77
N PHE A 33 -8.83 -23.69 8.95
CA PHE A 33 -10.24 -23.33 9.19
C PHE A 33 -11.17 -24.56 9.17
N ALA A 34 -10.99 -25.45 8.19
CA ALA A 34 -11.76 -26.70 8.10
C ALA A 34 -11.48 -27.64 9.29
N THR A 35 -10.24 -27.68 9.75
CA THR A 35 -9.82 -28.47 10.92
C THR A 35 -10.49 -27.93 12.19
N LEU A 36 -10.52 -26.61 12.38
CA LEU A 36 -11.21 -25.98 13.51
C LEU A 36 -12.71 -26.27 13.52
N LEU A 37 -13.37 -26.18 12.36
CA LEU A 37 -14.78 -26.55 12.24
C LEU A 37 -15.01 -28.01 12.62
N ALA A 38 -14.17 -28.92 12.12
CA ALA A 38 -14.27 -30.33 12.46
C ALA A 38 -14.09 -30.56 13.96
N VAL A 39 -13.07 -29.96 14.57
CA VAL A 39 -12.79 -30.07 16.01
C VAL A 39 -13.90 -29.45 16.87
N ALA A 40 -14.46 -28.32 16.44
CA ALA A 40 -15.60 -27.70 17.11
C ALA A 40 -16.83 -28.63 17.14
N ILE A 41 -17.04 -29.43 16.10
CA ILE A 41 -18.20 -30.32 15.97
C ILE A 41 -17.95 -31.68 16.62
N THR A 42 -16.72 -32.21 16.56
CA THR A 42 -16.43 -33.59 16.99
C THR A 42 -15.86 -33.70 18.42
N SER A 43 -15.35 -32.62 19.01
CA SER A 43 -14.70 -32.66 20.34
C SER A 43 -15.34 -31.73 21.35
N ARG A 44 -15.93 -32.29 22.42
CA ARG A 44 -16.44 -31.49 23.56
C ARG A 44 -15.34 -30.74 24.29
N PHE A 45 -14.12 -31.29 24.31
CA PHE A 45 -12.98 -30.69 25.00
C PHE A 45 -12.48 -29.42 24.30
N PHE A 46 -12.49 -29.42 22.96
CA PHE A 46 -12.07 -28.26 22.17
C PHE A 46 -13.23 -27.38 21.69
N HIS A 47 -14.48 -27.80 21.91
CA HIS A 47 -15.68 -27.14 21.39
C HIS A 47 -15.68 -25.62 21.61
N GLU A 48 -15.52 -25.20 22.87
CA GLU A 48 -15.55 -23.78 23.25
C GLU A 48 -14.37 -22.99 22.68
N HIS A 49 -13.17 -23.58 22.69
CA HIS A 49 -11.95 -22.93 22.21
C HIS A 49 -11.95 -22.77 20.69
N ALA A 50 -12.41 -23.80 19.98
CA ALA A 50 -12.58 -23.77 18.53
C ALA A 50 -13.69 -22.78 18.12
N LEU A 51 -14.83 -22.75 18.82
CA LEU A 51 -15.87 -21.75 18.58
C LEU A 51 -15.41 -20.33 18.85
N ASN A 52 -14.61 -20.10 19.91
CA ASN A 52 -13.97 -18.81 20.14
C ASN A 52 -13.13 -18.40 18.96
N ALA A 53 -12.27 -19.28 18.43
CA ALA A 53 -11.41 -18.97 17.29
C ALA A 53 -12.22 -18.70 16.01
N ILE A 54 -13.23 -19.53 15.71
CA ILE A 54 -14.06 -19.41 14.49
C ILE A 54 -14.88 -18.12 14.49
N TRP A 55 -15.51 -17.78 15.62
CA TRP A 55 -16.38 -16.59 15.73
C TRP A 55 -15.61 -15.31 16.06
N ASN A 56 -14.33 -15.39 16.41
CA ASN A 56 -13.50 -14.23 16.73
C ASN A 56 -13.48 -13.20 15.60
N THR A 57 -13.24 -13.65 14.38
CA THR A 57 -13.13 -12.80 13.18
C THR A 57 -14.08 -13.30 12.10
N LEU A 58 -14.98 -12.45 11.62
CA LEU A 58 -15.94 -12.79 10.56
C LEU A 58 -15.69 -11.96 9.28
N PRO A 59 -15.95 -12.55 8.08
CA PRO A 59 -15.96 -11.84 6.80
C PRO A 59 -17.25 -11.01 6.66
N GLY A 60 -17.29 -9.87 7.34
CA GLY A 60 -18.44 -8.97 7.39
C GLY A 60 -19.61 -9.51 8.22
N TYR A 61 -20.69 -8.72 8.27
CA TYR A 61 -21.89 -9.04 9.07
C TYR A 61 -22.82 -10.07 8.40
N SER A 62 -22.52 -10.50 7.18
CA SER A 62 -23.31 -11.51 6.45
C SER A 62 -23.43 -12.83 7.20
N MET A 63 -22.37 -13.22 7.90
CA MET A 63 -22.32 -14.48 8.66
C MET A 63 -23.26 -14.47 9.86
N LEU A 64 -23.68 -13.30 10.35
CA LEU A 64 -24.65 -13.19 11.44
C LEU A 64 -26.02 -13.75 11.04
N LEU A 65 -26.38 -13.69 9.75
CA LEU A 65 -27.68 -14.16 9.27
C LEU A 65 -27.85 -15.66 9.46
N TYR A 66 -26.76 -16.42 9.40
CA TYR A 66 -26.77 -17.86 9.68
C TYR A 66 -27.10 -18.22 11.14
N THR A 67 -27.15 -17.22 12.03
CA THR A 67 -27.64 -17.39 13.40
C THR A 67 -29.13 -17.09 13.54
N LEU A 68 -29.76 -16.44 12.56
CA LEU A 68 -31.19 -16.16 12.55
C LEU A 68 -31.99 -17.39 12.04
N PRO A 69 -33.30 -17.46 12.33
CA PRO A 69 -34.17 -18.48 11.78
C PRO A 69 -34.12 -18.54 10.25
N ARG A 70 -34.17 -19.74 9.68
CA ARG A 70 -33.99 -19.95 8.23
C ARG A 70 -35.12 -19.33 7.40
N ASP A 71 -36.29 -19.17 7.99
CA ASP A 71 -37.46 -18.49 7.42
C ASP A 71 -37.38 -16.96 7.50
N ALA A 72 -36.31 -16.38 8.08
CA ALA A 72 -36.13 -14.93 8.17
C ALA A 72 -35.41 -14.34 6.95
N TRP A 73 -34.61 -15.14 6.22
CA TRP A 73 -33.74 -14.65 5.14
C TRP A 73 -33.59 -15.66 3.99
N ILE A 74 -33.25 -15.15 2.81
CA ILE A 74 -32.96 -15.94 1.61
C ILE A 74 -31.55 -15.64 1.10
N ALA A 75 -30.97 -16.60 0.39
CA ALA A 75 -29.70 -16.49 -0.30
C ALA A 75 -29.90 -16.78 -1.79
N GLU A 76 -29.60 -15.81 -2.64
CA GLU A 76 -29.70 -15.93 -4.09
C GLU A 76 -28.31 -15.86 -4.70
N VAL A 77 -27.98 -16.83 -5.55
CA VAL A 77 -26.70 -16.84 -6.25
C VAL A 77 -26.84 -16.00 -7.52
N LYS A 78 -26.06 -14.93 -7.63
CA LYS A 78 -26.03 -14.06 -8.79
C LYS A 78 -24.71 -14.17 -9.55
N PRO A 79 -24.73 -14.34 -10.88
CA PRO A 79 -23.54 -14.20 -11.69
C PRO A 79 -23.10 -12.73 -11.72
N LEU A 80 -21.83 -12.44 -11.47
CA LEU A 80 -21.25 -11.13 -11.78
C LEU A 80 -21.03 -11.07 -13.31
N GLY A 81 -21.46 -9.99 -13.95
CA GLY A 81 -21.48 -9.85 -15.42
C GLY A 81 -20.11 -9.77 -16.13
N GLN A 82 -19.01 -10.10 -15.46
CA GLN A 82 -17.66 -10.13 -16.03
C GLN A 82 -17.09 -11.55 -15.96
N GLN A 83 -16.43 -11.99 -17.04
CA GLN A 83 -16.09 -13.39 -17.31
C GLN A 83 -15.12 -14.05 -16.30
N ASP A 84 -14.53 -13.31 -15.36
CA ASP A 84 -13.52 -13.82 -14.42
C ASP A 84 -13.87 -13.73 -12.93
N LEU A 85 -15.09 -13.28 -12.57
CA LEU A 85 -15.49 -13.14 -11.16
C LEU A 85 -16.43 -14.28 -10.71
N THR A 86 -16.10 -14.92 -9.59
CA THR A 86 -16.94 -15.96 -8.98
C THR A 86 -18.33 -15.42 -8.63
N SER A 87 -19.39 -16.23 -8.81
CA SER A 87 -20.76 -15.88 -8.43
C SER A 87 -20.85 -15.39 -6.98
N ILE A 88 -21.63 -14.33 -6.75
CA ILE A 88 -21.90 -13.79 -5.41
C ILE A 88 -23.15 -14.46 -4.84
N THR A 89 -23.19 -14.62 -3.52
CA THR A 89 -24.40 -15.05 -2.81
C THR A 89 -25.01 -13.82 -2.13
N GLU A 90 -26.05 -13.27 -2.75
CA GLU A 90 -26.77 -12.11 -2.22
C GLU A 90 -27.73 -12.57 -1.12
N LEU A 91 -27.67 -11.91 0.05
CA LEU A 91 -28.55 -12.19 1.19
C LEU A 91 -29.58 -11.07 1.37
N SER A 92 -30.83 -11.45 1.60
CA SER A 92 -31.93 -10.53 1.84
C SER A 92 -32.91 -11.07 2.90
N MET A 93 -33.66 -10.16 3.53
CA MET A 93 -34.66 -10.50 4.54
C MET A 93 -36.01 -10.77 3.87
N ILE A 94 -36.72 -11.80 4.31
CA ILE A 94 -38.04 -12.19 3.78
C ILE A 94 -39.19 -11.90 4.74
N ARG A 95 -38.89 -11.62 6.02
CA ARG A 95 -39.86 -11.12 7.01
C ARG A 95 -39.20 -10.16 8.02
N PRO A 96 -39.98 -9.34 8.73
CA PRO A 96 -39.50 -8.59 9.89
C PRO A 96 -38.94 -9.51 10.97
N LEU A 97 -37.92 -9.03 11.69
CA LEU A 97 -37.29 -9.73 12.80
C LEU A 97 -37.94 -9.36 14.13
N VAL A 98 -38.04 -10.33 15.04
CA VAL A 98 -38.54 -10.16 16.40
C VAL A 98 -37.49 -10.55 17.43
N ALA A 99 -37.62 -10.13 18.70
CA ALA A 99 -36.63 -10.41 19.74
C ALA A 99 -36.24 -11.91 19.86
N ALA A 100 -37.20 -12.82 19.66
CA ALA A 100 -36.97 -14.27 19.72
C ALA A 100 -36.02 -14.80 18.62
N ASP A 101 -35.90 -14.10 17.49
CA ASP A 101 -35.01 -14.49 16.39
C ASP A 101 -33.53 -14.37 16.77
N PHE A 102 -33.20 -13.57 17.80
CA PHE A 102 -31.83 -13.22 18.17
C PHE A 102 -31.22 -14.13 19.23
N ILE A 103 -31.93 -15.15 19.75
CA ILE A 103 -31.43 -16.03 20.82
C ILE A 103 -30.07 -16.64 20.46
N ARG A 104 -29.95 -17.19 19.24
CA ARG A 104 -28.70 -17.79 18.76
C ARG A 104 -27.66 -16.75 18.40
N LEU A 105 -28.06 -15.59 17.88
CA LEU A 105 -27.14 -14.49 17.61
C LEU A 105 -26.45 -14.03 18.91
N LYS A 106 -27.23 -13.76 19.97
CA LYS A 106 -26.72 -13.34 21.28
C LYS A 106 -25.77 -14.37 21.90
N HIS A 107 -26.01 -15.66 21.66
CA HIS A 107 -25.11 -16.73 22.12
C HIS A 107 -23.68 -16.64 21.51
N TYR A 108 -23.56 -16.20 20.25
CA TYR A 108 -22.26 -16.07 19.56
C TYR A 108 -21.70 -14.65 19.59
N ALA A 109 -22.55 -13.63 19.75
CA ALA A 109 -22.20 -12.21 19.63
C ALA A 109 -20.99 -11.77 20.47
N TRP A 110 -20.88 -12.26 21.70
CA TRP A 110 -19.78 -11.89 22.60
C TRP A 110 -18.42 -12.44 22.16
N ARG A 111 -18.37 -13.47 21.30
CA ARG A 111 -17.12 -14.03 20.78
C ARG A 111 -16.56 -13.19 19.63
N ILE A 112 -17.41 -12.40 18.98
CA ILE A 112 -17.07 -11.62 17.80
C ILE A 112 -16.27 -10.39 18.23
N LYS A 113 -15.03 -10.31 17.76
CA LYS A 113 -14.09 -9.22 18.00
C LYS A 113 -13.79 -8.42 16.75
N HIS A 114 -13.84 -9.04 15.58
CA HIS A 114 -13.47 -8.38 14.32
C HIS A 114 -14.48 -8.69 13.23
N LEU A 115 -15.06 -7.64 12.65
CA LEU A 115 -15.76 -7.72 11.37
C LEU A 115 -14.84 -7.15 10.29
N MET A 116 -14.34 -8.01 9.42
CA MET A 116 -13.35 -7.67 8.39
C MET A 116 -13.98 -7.62 7.01
N LEU A 117 -13.25 -7.04 6.05
CA LEU A 117 -13.53 -7.25 4.63
C LEU A 117 -13.66 -8.75 4.33
N PRO A 118 -14.62 -9.17 3.50
CA PRO A 118 -14.74 -10.56 3.10
C PRO A 118 -13.44 -11.13 2.48
N MET A 119 -12.70 -10.31 1.73
CA MET A 119 -11.42 -10.68 1.12
C MET A 119 -10.20 -10.35 2.00
N GLY A 120 -10.40 -9.89 3.23
CA GLY A 120 -9.31 -9.40 4.11
C GLY A 120 -8.46 -10.49 4.75
N ARG A 121 -8.85 -11.78 4.63
CA ARG A 121 -8.07 -12.93 5.13
C ARG A 121 -8.15 -14.11 4.18
N ASP A 122 -6.99 -14.66 3.85
CA ASP A 122 -6.85 -15.79 2.90
C ASP A 122 -7.39 -17.12 3.45
N TYR A 123 -7.54 -17.23 4.78
CA TYR A 123 -8.10 -18.43 5.39
C TYR A 123 -9.63 -18.50 5.33
N PHE A 124 -10.32 -17.42 4.97
CA PHE A 124 -11.76 -17.46 4.80
C PHE A 124 -12.13 -18.35 3.61
N PRO A 125 -13.10 -19.28 3.74
CA PRO A 125 -13.55 -20.06 2.61
C PRO A 125 -14.11 -19.13 1.52
N LYS A 126 -13.72 -19.33 0.25
CA LYS A 126 -14.24 -18.55 -0.90
C LYS A 126 -15.75 -18.35 -0.88
N ARG A 127 -16.49 -19.40 -0.47
CA ARG A 127 -17.95 -19.32 -0.33
C ARG A 127 -18.37 -18.24 0.67
N ALA A 128 -17.72 -18.15 1.83
CA ALA A 128 -17.98 -17.11 2.84
C ALA A 128 -17.59 -15.72 2.34
N GLN A 129 -16.45 -15.61 1.64
CA GLN A 129 -15.97 -14.36 1.03
C GLN A 129 -16.97 -13.80 0.00
N ASN A 130 -17.69 -14.68 -0.70
CA ASN A 130 -18.66 -14.30 -1.74
C ASN A 130 -20.05 -13.92 -1.20
N HIS A 131 -20.28 -13.97 0.12
CA HIS A 131 -21.57 -13.56 0.69
C HIS A 131 -21.67 -12.04 0.77
N GLN A 132 -22.70 -11.51 0.13
CA GLN A 132 -22.98 -10.08 0.10
C GLN A 132 -24.39 -9.81 0.67
N PRO A 133 -24.49 -9.25 1.88
CA PRO A 133 -25.78 -8.89 2.43
C PRO A 133 -26.25 -7.58 1.79
N ARG A 134 -27.51 -7.53 1.32
CA ARG A 134 -28.10 -6.25 0.90
C ARG A 134 -28.08 -5.26 2.07
N PRO A 135 -27.89 -3.95 1.84
CA PRO A 135 -27.95 -2.96 2.93
C PRO A 135 -29.26 -2.98 3.73
N SER A 136 -30.37 -3.40 3.13
CA SER A 136 -31.65 -3.61 3.82
C SER A 136 -31.59 -4.67 4.93
N VAL A 137 -30.64 -5.61 4.87
CA VAL A 137 -30.39 -6.58 5.94
C VAL A 137 -29.90 -5.88 7.19
N LEU A 138 -28.92 -4.98 7.07
CA LEU A 138 -28.41 -4.24 8.22
C LEU A 138 -29.48 -3.31 8.79
N LYS A 139 -30.30 -2.72 7.91
CA LYS A 139 -31.49 -1.96 8.33
C LYS A 139 -32.45 -2.82 9.15
N ALA A 140 -32.77 -4.03 8.71
CA ALA A 140 -33.67 -4.92 9.44
C ALA A 140 -33.11 -5.32 10.82
N LEU A 141 -31.79 -5.54 10.91
CA LEU A 141 -31.11 -5.77 12.19
C LEU A 141 -31.21 -4.52 13.08
N ALA A 142 -30.90 -3.34 12.55
CA ALA A 142 -30.96 -2.06 13.27
C ALA A 142 -32.38 -1.76 13.77
N ASP A 143 -33.40 -1.91 12.92
CA ASP A 143 -34.80 -1.69 13.29
C ASP A 143 -35.23 -2.63 14.43
N ALA A 144 -34.87 -3.91 14.36
CA ALA A 144 -35.21 -4.88 15.40
C ALA A 144 -34.52 -4.55 16.73
N PHE A 145 -33.25 -4.17 16.73
CA PHE A 145 -32.57 -3.76 17.96
C PHE A 145 -33.13 -2.45 18.54
N ARG A 146 -33.51 -1.49 17.70
CA ARG A 146 -34.09 -0.21 18.15
C ARG A 146 -35.51 -0.35 18.68
N LEU A 147 -36.34 -1.19 18.05
CA LEU A 147 -37.76 -1.33 18.38
C LEU A 147 -38.04 -2.42 19.43
N GLU A 148 -37.41 -3.59 19.28
CA GLU A 148 -37.74 -4.78 20.08
C GLU A 148 -36.78 -4.98 21.28
N MET A 149 -35.58 -4.41 21.24
CA MET A 149 -34.53 -4.62 22.25
C MET A 149 -33.77 -3.32 22.61
N PRO A 150 -34.48 -2.26 23.03
CA PRO A 150 -33.86 -0.96 23.25
C PRO A 150 -32.76 -1.02 24.33
N GLY A 151 -31.59 -0.48 24.01
CA GLY A 151 -30.42 -0.45 24.90
C GLY A 151 -29.54 -1.71 24.85
N GLU A 152 -29.94 -2.75 24.13
CA GLU A 152 -29.07 -3.90 23.90
C GLU A 152 -28.00 -3.60 22.83
N ILE A 153 -26.77 -4.05 23.08
CA ILE A 153 -25.65 -3.92 22.15
C ILE A 153 -25.53 -5.23 21.37
N MET A 154 -25.66 -5.16 20.04
CA MET A 154 -25.64 -6.38 19.21
C MET A 154 -24.30 -7.11 19.29
N LEU A 155 -23.18 -6.39 19.30
CA LEU A 155 -21.83 -6.95 19.32
C LEU A 155 -21.00 -6.33 20.46
N PRO A 156 -21.16 -6.80 21.71
CA PRO A 156 -20.62 -6.12 22.90
C PRO A 156 -19.09 -6.16 23.03
N ASN A 157 -18.42 -7.04 22.29
CA ASN A 157 -16.96 -7.22 22.32
C ASN A 157 -16.29 -6.90 20.99
N LEU A 158 -16.96 -6.16 20.11
CA LEU A 158 -16.37 -5.76 18.83
C LEU A 158 -15.23 -4.77 19.07
N PHE A 159 -14.04 -5.10 18.56
CA PHE A 159 -12.83 -4.28 18.61
C PHE A 159 -12.54 -3.64 17.26
N THR A 160 -12.80 -4.36 16.16
CA THR A 160 -12.57 -3.85 14.81
C THR A 160 -13.83 -3.97 13.97
N LEU A 161 -14.23 -2.86 13.36
CA LEU A 161 -15.36 -2.78 12.46
C LEU A 161 -14.90 -2.29 11.09
N TYR A 162 -15.09 -3.13 10.09
CA TYR A 162 -14.96 -2.77 8.69
C TYR A 162 -16.34 -2.54 8.06
N VAL A 163 -16.53 -1.37 7.45
CA VAL A 163 -17.76 -0.97 6.78
C VAL A 163 -17.49 -0.74 5.30
N GLY A 164 -18.09 -1.56 4.43
CA GLY A 164 -17.99 -1.37 2.98
C GLY A 164 -19.03 -2.19 2.22
N CYS A 165 -19.30 -1.79 0.99
CA CYS A 165 -20.12 -2.55 0.05
C CYS A 165 -19.27 -2.96 -1.16
N LEU A 166 -19.49 -4.16 -1.69
CA LEU A 166 -18.82 -4.59 -2.92
C LEU A 166 -19.46 -3.94 -4.17
N ASP A 167 -20.75 -3.62 -4.10
CA ASP A 167 -21.43 -2.80 -5.10
C ASP A 167 -21.57 -1.35 -4.59
N ASN A 168 -20.57 -0.53 -4.90
CA ASN A 168 -20.53 0.90 -4.54
C ASN A 168 -21.33 1.79 -5.50
N SER A 169 -22.05 1.21 -6.48
CA SER A 169 -22.79 1.98 -7.48
C SER A 169 -24.19 2.41 -7.02
N ASP A 170 -24.82 1.65 -6.12
CA ASP A 170 -26.18 1.89 -5.61
C ASP A 170 -26.18 2.87 -4.41
N LEU A 171 -26.32 4.16 -4.72
CA LEU A 171 -26.38 5.24 -3.72
C LEU A 171 -27.52 5.08 -2.70
N PRO A 172 -28.78 4.78 -3.07
CA PRO A 172 -29.84 4.46 -2.12
C PRO A 172 -29.46 3.34 -1.13
N ALA A 173 -28.86 2.27 -1.63
CA ALA A 173 -28.44 1.15 -0.78
C ALA A 173 -27.33 1.56 0.20
N LEU A 174 -26.33 2.34 -0.25
CA LEU A 174 -25.30 2.92 0.64
C LEU A 174 -25.93 3.83 1.71
N LYS A 175 -26.96 4.62 1.36
CA LYS A 175 -27.65 5.48 2.33
C LYS A 175 -28.35 4.68 3.41
N ILE A 176 -28.92 3.53 3.06
CA ILE A 176 -29.51 2.59 4.01
C ILE A 176 -28.44 1.99 4.92
N LEU A 177 -27.29 1.60 4.34
CA LEU A 177 -26.16 1.03 5.08
C LEU A 177 -25.68 1.98 6.19
N PHE A 178 -25.30 3.21 5.84
CA PHE A 178 -24.75 4.17 6.81
C PHE A 178 -25.79 4.65 7.84
N ARG A 179 -27.09 4.65 7.53
CA ARG A 179 -28.14 4.94 8.53
C ARG A 179 -28.40 3.82 9.53
N SER A 180 -27.83 2.64 9.29
CA SER A 180 -28.08 1.43 10.08
C SER A 180 -26.81 0.87 10.69
N VAL A 181 -25.64 1.45 10.38
CA VAL A 181 -24.33 0.91 10.81
C VAL A 181 -24.10 1.07 12.31
N ASP A 182 -24.78 2.01 12.95
CA ASP A 182 -24.74 2.25 14.39
C ASP A 182 -25.13 1.04 15.23
N VAL A 183 -25.96 0.12 14.70
CA VAL A 183 -26.30 -1.13 15.40
C VAL A 183 -25.06 -2.01 15.65
N LEU A 184 -23.99 -1.83 14.87
CA LEU A 184 -22.73 -2.55 15.00
C LEU A 184 -21.76 -1.85 15.95
N PHE A 185 -22.04 -0.60 16.36
CA PHE A 185 -21.16 0.12 17.27
C PHE A 185 -21.25 -0.45 18.68
N GLY A 186 -20.10 -0.49 19.35
CA GLY A 186 -19.98 -1.01 20.70
C GLY A 186 -18.87 -0.29 21.45
N PRO A 187 -18.96 -0.20 22.79
CA PRO A 187 -18.05 0.62 23.59
C PRO A 187 -16.60 0.12 23.61
N LYS A 188 -16.35 -1.10 23.10
CA LYS A 188 -15.00 -1.68 22.98
C LYS A 188 -14.38 -1.50 21.61
N LEU A 189 -15.07 -0.82 20.70
CA LEU A 189 -14.58 -0.57 19.35
C LEU A 189 -13.35 0.33 19.41
N ARG A 190 -12.26 -0.14 18.81
CA ARG A 190 -10.96 0.54 18.77
C ARG A 190 -10.57 0.90 17.35
N ASP A 191 -10.88 0.04 16.39
CA ASP A 191 -10.49 0.24 15.00
C ASP A 191 -11.71 0.31 14.09
N PHE A 192 -11.81 1.41 13.36
CA PHE A 192 -12.90 1.68 12.44
C PHE A 192 -12.34 1.88 11.03
N PHE A 193 -12.82 1.06 10.10
CA PHE A 193 -12.41 1.07 8.70
C PHE A 193 -13.62 1.28 7.80
N ILE A 194 -13.47 2.12 6.79
CA ILE A 194 -14.52 2.39 5.82
C ILE A 194 -13.97 2.25 4.41
N THR A 195 -14.71 1.57 3.52
CA THR A 195 -14.54 1.70 2.06
C THR A 195 -15.81 2.14 1.39
N THR A 196 -15.74 3.29 0.73
CA THR A 196 -16.75 3.72 -0.22
C THR A 196 -16.22 4.85 -1.08
N ASP A 197 -16.46 4.75 -2.39
CA ASP A 197 -16.05 5.81 -3.34
C ASP A 197 -17.08 6.93 -3.41
N ARG A 198 -18.30 6.71 -2.89
CA ARG A 198 -19.44 7.65 -2.96
C ARG A 198 -20.31 7.62 -1.69
N PRO A 199 -19.75 8.00 -0.53
CA PRO A 199 -20.51 8.02 0.71
C PRO A 199 -21.67 9.03 0.66
N PRO A 200 -22.89 8.65 1.03
CA PRO A 200 -24.02 9.57 1.14
C PRO A 200 -23.85 10.51 2.33
N ARG A 201 -23.62 11.80 2.04
CA ARG A 201 -23.22 12.85 3.00
C ARG A 201 -23.97 12.81 4.34
N ASP A 202 -25.29 12.95 4.31
CA ASP A 202 -26.10 13.08 5.52
C ASP A 202 -26.08 11.81 6.38
N ALA A 203 -26.13 10.65 5.72
CA ALA A 203 -26.15 9.36 6.41
C ALA A 203 -24.78 9.05 7.04
N PHE A 204 -23.71 9.38 6.32
CA PHE A 204 -22.35 9.21 6.82
C PHE A 204 -22.06 10.14 8.00
N GLY A 205 -22.41 11.42 7.90
CA GLY A 205 -22.24 12.37 9.00
C GLY A 205 -23.03 11.98 10.25
N ALA A 206 -24.26 11.47 10.08
CA ALA A 206 -25.04 10.94 11.20
C ALA A 206 -24.40 9.70 11.84
N ALA A 207 -23.88 8.77 11.03
CA ALA A 207 -23.16 7.60 11.52
C ALA A 207 -21.92 7.99 12.34
N LEU A 208 -21.14 8.97 11.84
CA LEU A 208 -19.97 9.47 12.57
C LEU A 208 -20.34 10.14 13.89
N ALA A 209 -21.43 10.91 13.93
CA ALA A 209 -21.87 11.53 15.19
C ALA A 209 -22.20 10.46 16.25
N ILE A 210 -22.91 9.39 15.87
CA ILE A 210 -23.19 8.28 16.78
C ILE A 210 -21.91 7.52 17.14
N LEU A 211 -20.97 7.35 16.20
CA LEU A 211 -19.69 6.70 16.47
C LEU A 211 -18.91 7.44 17.57
N THR A 212 -18.85 8.77 17.50
CA THR A 212 -18.15 9.59 18.50
C THR A 212 -18.80 9.51 19.88
N GLU A 213 -20.13 9.34 19.95
CA GLU A 213 -20.86 9.19 21.21
C GLU A 213 -20.68 7.79 21.83
N VAL A 214 -20.74 6.73 21.01
CA VAL A 214 -20.72 5.35 21.49
C VAL A 214 -19.29 4.83 21.73
N CYS A 215 -18.32 5.33 20.96
CA CYS A 215 -16.95 4.79 20.90
C CYS A 215 -15.88 5.87 21.12
N PRO A 216 -15.88 6.61 22.26
CA PRO A 216 -14.89 7.68 22.49
C PRO A 216 -13.45 7.15 22.61
N GLY A 217 -13.27 5.87 22.97
CA GLY A 217 -11.96 5.21 23.09
C GLY A 217 -11.40 4.64 21.77
N LEU A 218 -11.79 5.21 20.62
CA LEU A 218 -11.31 4.79 19.32
C LEU A 218 -9.80 5.07 19.20
N LEU A 219 -9.03 4.07 18.74
CA LEU A 219 -7.59 4.14 18.53
C LEU A 219 -7.25 4.31 17.03
N SER A 220 -8.07 3.78 16.13
CA SER A 220 -7.78 3.77 14.70
C SER A 220 -8.99 4.20 13.87
N PHE A 221 -8.80 5.22 13.03
CA PHE A 221 -9.78 5.69 12.06
C PHE A 221 -9.17 5.62 10.66
N ASN A 222 -9.70 4.75 9.79
CA ASN A 222 -9.17 4.54 8.44
C ASN A 222 -10.29 4.61 7.40
N THR A 223 -10.06 5.37 6.34
CA THR A 223 -10.90 5.39 5.15
C THR A 223 -10.06 4.94 3.96
N GLU A 224 -10.33 3.73 3.46
CA GLU A 224 -9.61 3.19 2.31
C GLU A 224 -10.32 3.59 1.00
N ARG A 225 -9.52 3.81 -0.06
CA ARG A 225 -9.89 4.20 -1.45
C ARG A 225 -10.22 5.68 -1.72
N VAL A 226 -9.97 6.08 -2.97
CA VAL A 226 -9.97 7.46 -3.49
C VAL A 226 -11.40 7.99 -3.61
N ILE A 227 -11.85 8.73 -2.59
CA ILE A 227 -13.07 9.53 -2.69
C ILE A 227 -12.79 10.74 -3.58
N ARG A 228 -13.34 10.75 -4.79
CA ARG A 228 -13.27 11.92 -5.67
C ARG A 228 -14.08 13.06 -5.04
N SER A 229 -13.42 14.16 -4.68
CA SER A 229 -13.98 15.43 -4.20
C SER A 229 -15.12 15.28 -3.18
N SER A 230 -14.78 15.14 -1.90
CA SER A 230 -15.76 14.74 -0.88
C SER A 230 -16.40 15.90 -0.13
N PRO A 231 -17.74 16.10 -0.18
CA PRO A 231 -18.45 17.01 0.72
C PRO A 231 -18.53 16.50 2.19
N LEU A 232 -17.79 15.44 2.53
CA LEU A 232 -17.70 14.86 3.87
C LEU A 232 -16.67 15.51 4.78
N ALA A 233 -15.73 16.29 4.23
CA ALA A 233 -14.62 16.86 4.98
C ALA A 233 -15.04 17.51 6.32
N PRO A 234 -16.15 18.29 6.40
CA PRO A 234 -16.57 18.89 7.67
C PRO A 234 -17.03 17.86 8.71
N SER A 235 -17.71 16.78 8.29
CA SER A 235 -18.22 15.75 9.19
C SER A 235 -17.08 14.89 9.76
N VAL A 236 -16.11 14.54 8.92
CA VAL A 236 -14.92 13.79 9.35
C VAL A 236 -14.05 14.64 10.26
N SER A 237 -13.77 15.89 9.87
CA SER A 237 -12.97 16.81 10.68
C SER A 237 -13.59 17.01 12.06
N ARG A 238 -14.91 17.21 12.15
CA ARG A 238 -15.61 17.33 13.42
C ARG A 238 -15.50 16.06 14.27
N ALA A 239 -15.63 14.88 13.67
CA ALA A 239 -15.49 13.62 14.40
C ALA A 239 -14.07 13.42 14.94
N LEU A 240 -13.05 13.72 14.13
CA LEU A 240 -11.64 13.63 14.54
C LEU A 240 -11.33 14.53 15.74
N CYS A 241 -11.90 15.73 15.80
CA CYS A 241 -11.75 16.64 16.95
C CYS A 241 -12.36 16.11 18.27
N THR A 242 -13.14 15.02 18.24
CA THR A 242 -13.76 14.46 19.46
C THR A 242 -13.00 13.27 20.03
N PHE A 243 -12.03 12.71 19.28
CA PHE A 243 -11.26 11.56 19.74
C PHE A 243 -9.93 12.02 20.35
N ASP A 244 -9.68 11.65 21.61
CA ASP A 244 -8.52 12.10 22.38
C ASP A 244 -7.39 11.05 22.48
N SER A 245 -7.56 9.88 21.86
CA SER A 245 -6.63 8.74 22.03
C SER A 245 -6.36 7.99 20.72
N LEU A 246 -6.44 8.69 19.58
CA LEU A 246 -6.13 8.07 18.29
C LEU A 246 -4.63 7.77 18.18
N ASP A 247 -4.32 6.53 17.80
CA ASP A 247 -2.99 6.04 17.46
C ASP A 247 -2.76 6.12 15.94
N VAL A 248 -3.81 5.90 15.15
CA VAL A 248 -3.73 5.77 13.70
C VAL A 248 -4.88 6.52 13.03
N VAL A 249 -4.55 7.48 12.18
CA VAL A 249 -5.53 8.21 11.36
C VAL A 249 -5.13 8.13 9.91
N ARG A 250 -6.02 7.57 9.08
CA ARG A 250 -5.90 7.57 7.62
C ARG A 250 -7.18 8.10 7.00
N THR A 251 -7.15 9.32 6.47
CA THR A 251 -8.33 9.93 5.83
C THR A 251 -8.35 9.74 4.31
N GLY A 252 -7.32 9.12 3.74
CA GLY A 252 -7.18 8.86 2.31
C GLY A 252 -7.40 10.14 1.51
N SER A 253 -8.42 10.14 0.64
CA SER A 253 -8.78 11.31 -0.18
C SER A 253 -9.78 12.27 0.44
N ILE A 254 -10.16 12.08 1.71
CA ILE A 254 -11.00 13.05 2.43
C ILE A 254 -10.09 14.11 3.05
N PRO A 255 -10.27 15.38 2.68
CA PRO A 255 -9.51 16.44 3.29
C PRO A 255 -9.94 16.68 4.75
N ILE A 256 -8.98 17.10 5.56
CA ILE A 256 -9.20 17.50 6.95
C ILE A 256 -9.05 19.01 7.12
N SER A 257 -9.84 19.57 8.03
CA SER A 257 -9.77 21.00 8.36
C SER A 257 -8.50 21.32 9.18
N PRO A 258 -8.03 22.57 9.16
CA PRO A 258 -6.91 23.03 9.99
C PRO A 258 -7.08 22.70 11.48
N GLU A 259 -8.30 22.85 12.02
CA GLU A 259 -8.61 22.62 13.42
C GLU A 259 -8.49 21.13 13.78
N ALA A 260 -8.95 20.24 12.89
CA ALA A 260 -8.79 18.81 13.06
C ALA A 260 -7.32 18.40 13.03
N LEU A 261 -6.53 18.96 12.11
CA LEU A 261 -5.09 18.71 12.08
C LEU A 261 -4.40 19.20 13.35
N LEU A 262 -4.76 20.39 13.84
CA LEU A 262 -4.20 20.93 15.08
C LEU A 262 -4.57 20.08 16.31
N HIS A 263 -5.80 19.58 16.38
CA HIS A 263 -6.22 18.63 17.42
C HIS A 263 -5.36 17.36 17.37
N LEU A 264 -5.22 16.76 16.19
CA LEU A 264 -4.37 15.57 15.99
C LEU A 264 -2.90 15.83 16.32
N ALA A 265 -2.39 17.05 16.07
CA ALA A 265 -1.03 17.46 16.40
C ALA A 265 -0.75 17.45 17.91
N GLY A 266 -1.78 17.65 18.74
CA GLY A 266 -1.68 17.59 20.20
C GLY A 266 -1.75 16.18 20.79
N LEU A 267 -2.11 15.16 20.00
CA LEU A 267 -2.28 13.81 20.49
C LEU A 267 -0.93 13.14 20.74
N VAL A 268 -0.69 12.75 22.00
CA VAL A 268 0.54 12.06 22.41
C VAL A 268 0.58 10.60 21.98
N SER A 269 -0.57 10.04 21.61
CA SER A 269 -0.75 8.65 21.20
C SER A 269 -0.54 8.44 19.69
N LEU A 270 -0.64 9.50 18.88
CA LEU A 270 -0.69 9.39 17.43
C LEU A 270 0.65 8.93 16.85
N GLN A 271 0.64 7.75 16.24
CA GLN A 271 1.78 7.09 15.61
C GLN A 271 1.72 7.18 14.09
N VAL A 272 0.52 7.12 13.50
CA VAL A 272 0.37 7.17 12.04
C VAL A 272 -0.63 8.24 11.66
N LEU A 273 -0.20 9.15 10.79
CA LEU A 273 -1.05 10.18 10.20
C LEU A 273 -0.94 10.13 8.68
N GLU A 274 -2.03 9.76 8.01
CA GLU A 274 -2.21 9.95 6.58
C GLU A 274 -3.41 10.87 6.37
N CYS A 275 -3.18 12.05 5.82
CA CYS A 275 -4.26 12.99 5.56
C CYS A 275 -4.05 13.82 4.31
N GLN A 276 -5.18 14.19 3.71
CA GLN A 276 -5.20 15.23 2.71
C GLN A 276 -5.45 16.59 3.38
N MET A 277 -4.62 17.57 3.05
CA MET A 277 -4.77 18.96 3.48
C MET A 277 -5.63 19.71 2.46
N GLU A 278 -6.64 20.44 2.94
CA GLU A 278 -7.41 21.40 2.15
C GLU A 278 -7.59 22.65 3.01
N LEU A 279 -7.11 23.79 2.51
CA LEU A 279 -7.22 25.07 3.21
C LEU A 279 -7.94 26.07 2.34
N ASP A 280 -8.82 26.83 2.98
CA ASP A 280 -9.44 28.01 2.38
C ASP A 280 -8.50 29.24 2.45
N SER A 281 -7.52 29.25 3.38
CA SER A 281 -6.54 30.33 3.56
C SER A 281 -5.21 29.79 4.11
N GLU A 282 -4.12 29.96 3.33
CA GLU A 282 -2.75 29.57 3.72
C GLU A 282 -2.23 30.39 4.90
N ASP A 283 -2.49 31.70 4.93
CA ASP A 283 -2.02 32.59 6.00
C ASP A 283 -2.53 32.22 7.39
N GLN A 284 -3.81 31.83 7.48
CA GLN A 284 -4.40 31.39 8.76
C GLN A 284 -3.75 30.11 9.26
N PHE A 285 -3.43 29.18 8.37
CA PHE A 285 -2.77 27.94 8.73
C PHE A 285 -1.33 28.17 9.21
N LEU A 286 -0.59 29.05 8.52
CA LEU A 286 0.75 29.43 8.93
C LEU A 286 0.75 30.03 10.35
N ALA A 287 -0.25 30.86 10.68
CA ALA A 287 -0.41 31.42 12.02
C ALA A 287 -0.71 30.33 13.10
N MET A 288 -1.44 29.27 12.76
CA MET A 288 -1.73 28.17 13.71
C MET A 288 -0.48 27.37 14.09
N PHE A 289 0.43 27.19 13.13
CA PHE A 289 1.70 26.48 13.29
C PHE A 289 2.87 27.44 13.57
N GLU A 290 2.60 28.71 13.86
CA GLU A 290 3.61 29.64 14.31
C GLU A 290 4.19 29.17 15.66
N HIS A 291 5.53 29.22 15.79
CA HIS A 291 6.26 28.68 16.94
C HIS A 291 5.98 27.19 17.23
N ALA A 292 5.62 26.41 16.21
CA ALA A 292 5.32 24.99 16.37
C ALA A 292 6.47 24.16 16.97
N GLU A 293 7.72 24.56 16.72
CA GLU A 293 8.92 23.90 17.27
C GLU A 293 8.95 23.92 18.80
N ASP A 294 8.36 24.94 19.43
CA ASP A 294 8.31 25.07 20.90
C ASP A 294 7.16 24.25 21.52
N LYS A 295 6.14 23.92 20.72
CA LYS A 295 4.91 23.27 21.20
C LYS A 295 5.00 21.75 21.27
N GLY A 296 5.99 21.14 20.65
CA GLY A 296 6.21 19.70 20.75
C GLY A 296 5.15 18.86 20.00
N TYR A 297 4.62 19.36 18.87
CA TYR A 297 3.56 18.67 18.14
C TYR A 297 4.00 17.31 17.61
N PHE A 298 3.05 16.37 17.54
CA PHE A 298 3.27 15.00 17.06
C PHE A 298 4.47 14.32 17.75
N PRO A 299 4.43 14.09 19.08
CA PRO A 299 5.59 13.61 19.84
C PRO A 299 5.89 12.12 19.64
N ALA A 300 4.91 11.31 19.22
CA ALA A 300 5.03 9.85 19.08
C ALA A 300 4.89 9.35 17.63
N LEU A 301 4.89 10.26 16.65
CA LEU A 301 4.62 9.94 15.26
C LEU A 301 5.74 9.10 14.63
N VAL A 302 5.37 8.01 13.98
CA VAL A 302 6.23 7.04 13.29
C VAL A 302 6.10 7.21 11.78
N ASP A 303 4.87 7.33 11.28
CA ASP A 303 4.58 7.47 9.87
C ASP A 303 3.76 8.74 9.62
N ILE A 304 4.21 9.55 8.67
CA ILE A 304 3.47 10.73 8.22
C ILE A 304 3.30 10.73 6.70
N SER A 305 2.06 10.89 6.25
CA SER A 305 1.70 11.08 4.86
C SER A 305 0.81 12.31 4.71
N LEU A 306 1.33 13.33 4.02
CA LEU A 306 0.68 14.61 3.82
C LEU A 306 0.45 14.84 2.34
N VAL A 307 -0.82 14.86 1.93
CA VAL A 307 -1.21 15.11 0.55
C VAL A 307 -1.84 16.48 0.43
N HIS A 308 -1.37 17.32 -0.48
CA HIS A 308 -1.99 18.62 -0.77
C HIS A 308 -2.47 18.70 -2.23
N GLN A 309 -3.31 19.69 -2.56
CA GLN A 309 -3.84 19.81 -3.92
C GLN A 309 -2.76 20.24 -4.92
N SER A 310 -1.91 21.21 -4.55
CA SER A 310 -0.98 21.82 -5.51
C SER A 310 0.27 22.50 -4.95
N SER A 311 0.55 22.37 -3.66
CA SER A 311 1.69 23.07 -3.02
C SER A 311 2.28 22.23 -1.91
N LEU A 312 3.62 22.20 -1.83
CA LEU A 312 4.37 21.53 -0.76
C LEU A 312 4.59 22.42 0.48
N ALA A 313 4.17 23.69 0.44
CA ALA A 313 4.43 24.64 1.54
C ALA A 313 3.81 24.17 2.87
N LEU A 314 2.53 23.80 2.86
CA LEU A 314 1.81 23.38 4.06
C LEU A 314 2.32 22.05 4.61
N PRO A 315 2.52 21.00 3.78
CA PRO A 315 3.17 19.79 4.26
C PRO A 315 4.54 20.05 4.87
N THR A 316 5.33 20.97 4.31
CA THR A 316 6.66 21.33 4.84
C THR A 316 6.57 22.00 6.22
N VAL A 317 5.58 22.85 6.43
CA VAL A 317 5.33 23.51 7.74
C VAL A 317 4.94 22.48 8.80
N VAL A 318 4.02 21.57 8.47
CA VAL A 318 3.63 20.48 9.37
C VAL A 318 4.82 19.58 9.66
N LEU A 319 5.59 19.20 8.65
CA LEU A 319 6.77 18.37 8.82
C LEU A 319 7.82 19.03 9.71
N ARG A 320 7.95 20.37 9.68
CA ARG A 320 8.83 21.12 10.60
C ARG A 320 8.31 21.09 12.04
N ALA A 321 6.99 21.15 12.21
CA ALA A 321 6.33 21.09 13.51
C ALA A 321 6.45 19.73 14.22
N VAL A 322 6.62 18.63 13.48
CA VAL A 322 6.74 17.28 14.07
C VAL A 322 7.95 17.22 15.00
N SER A 323 7.73 16.82 16.25
CA SER A 323 8.75 16.71 17.28
C SER A 323 9.19 15.27 17.57
N SER A 324 8.48 14.28 17.02
CA SER A 324 8.79 12.87 17.21
C SER A 324 10.22 12.50 16.81
N PRO A 325 10.96 11.78 17.68
CA PRO A 325 12.26 11.18 17.33
C PRO A 325 12.12 9.78 16.72
N PHE A 326 10.90 9.25 16.56
CA PHE A 326 10.62 7.89 16.09
C PHE A 326 10.14 7.84 14.63
N LEU A 327 10.27 8.95 13.90
CA LEU A 327 9.78 9.05 12.53
C LEU A 327 10.57 8.12 11.61
N GLU A 328 9.91 7.11 11.05
CA GLU A 328 10.49 6.12 10.14
C GLU A 328 10.06 6.33 8.68
N ALA A 329 8.86 6.88 8.45
CA ALA A 329 8.33 7.12 7.11
C ALA A 329 7.80 8.54 6.92
N VAL A 330 8.23 9.21 5.85
CA VAL A 330 7.75 10.54 5.43
C VAL A 330 7.31 10.50 3.98
N ILE A 331 6.02 10.74 3.76
CA ILE A 331 5.40 10.82 2.44
C ILE A 331 4.81 12.22 2.28
N VAL A 332 5.23 12.95 1.26
CA VAL A 332 4.73 14.30 0.96
C VAL A 332 4.36 14.39 -0.51
N GLU A 333 3.07 14.50 -0.79
CA GLU A 333 2.56 14.46 -2.14
C GLU A 333 1.72 15.69 -2.47
N VAL A 334 1.70 16.07 -3.75
CA VAL A 334 0.68 16.96 -4.29
C VAL A 334 -0.09 16.28 -5.41
N ARG A 335 -1.39 16.58 -5.53
CA ARG A 335 -2.21 15.96 -6.59
C ARG A 335 -1.85 16.45 -7.98
N LYS A 336 -1.65 17.76 -8.12
CA LYS A 336 -1.38 18.39 -9.41
C LYS A 336 -0.53 19.64 -9.28
N GLY A 337 0.16 19.99 -10.36
CA GLY A 337 0.89 21.24 -10.50
C GLY A 337 2.40 21.07 -10.53
N LEU A 338 3.08 22.21 -10.40
CA LEU A 338 4.53 22.31 -10.49
C LEU A 338 5.18 22.18 -9.10
N ILE A 339 6.17 21.30 -8.98
CA ILE A 339 7.06 21.22 -7.82
C ILE A 339 8.46 21.70 -8.20
N PRO A 340 8.97 22.80 -7.61
CA PRO A 340 10.36 23.22 -7.79
C PRO A 340 11.34 22.25 -7.14
N ALA A 341 12.46 21.95 -7.82
CA ALA A 341 13.48 21.03 -7.30
C ALA A 341 14.11 21.54 -6.00
N GLN A 342 14.20 22.87 -5.82
CA GLN A 342 14.71 23.48 -4.60
C GLN A 342 13.81 23.19 -3.38
N VAL A 343 12.48 23.21 -3.54
CA VAL A 343 11.55 22.92 -2.44
C VAL A 343 11.68 21.45 -2.00
N VAL A 344 11.84 20.53 -2.94
CA VAL A 344 12.10 19.11 -2.63
C VAL A 344 13.42 18.94 -1.89
N LYS A 345 14.47 19.65 -2.32
CA LYS A 345 15.77 19.67 -1.61
C LYS A 345 15.64 20.22 -0.19
N ASP A 346 14.83 21.25 0.02
CA ASP A 346 14.58 21.83 1.35
C ASP A 346 13.87 20.84 2.26
N ILE A 347 12.88 20.09 1.74
CA ILE A 347 12.21 18.99 2.47
C ILE A 347 13.22 17.90 2.82
N PHE A 348 14.06 17.46 1.88
CA PHE A 348 15.08 16.45 2.16
C PHE A 348 16.10 16.91 3.19
N THR A 349 16.48 18.19 3.15
CA THR A 349 17.38 18.81 4.14
C THR A 349 16.70 18.87 5.51
N LEU A 350 15.40 19.17 5.55
CA LEU A 350 14.60 19.12 6.77
C LEU A 350 14.60 17.69 7.32
N ILE A 351 14.25 16.68 6.53
CA ILE A 351 14.24 15.27 6.96
C ILE A 351 15.61 14.85 7.50
N ALA A 352 16.69 15.19 6.79
CA ALA A 352 18.05 14.82 7.17
C ALA A 352 18.57 15.50 8.45
N SER A 353 18.01 16.66 8.83
CA SER A 353 18.43 17.42 10.03
C SER A 353 17.60 17.10 11.28
N ARG A 354 16.57 16.26 11.18
CA ARG A 354 15.66 15.95 12.30
C ARG A 354 16.31 15.09 13.38
N LYS A 355 15.80 15.21 14.61
CA LYS A 355 16.13 14.25 15.68
C LYS A 355 15.58 12.88 15.32
N GLY A 356 16.39 11.84 15.50
CA GLY A 356 15.98 10.48 15.15
C GLY A 356 16.07 10.12 13.66
N HIS A 357 16.64 10.99 12.81
CA HIS A 357 16.79 10.72 11.36
C HIS A 357 17.54 9.40 11.05
N ALA A 358 18.34 8.90 11.99
CA ALA A 358 19.01 7.61 11.88
C ALA A 358 18.03 6.42 11.76
N HIS A 359 16.77 6.56 12.17
CA HIS A 359 15.73 5.54 12.04
C HIS A 359 14.87 5.72 10.78
N MET A 360 15.16 6.72 9.94
CA MET A 360 14.39 6.99 8.73
C MET A 360 14.57 5.84 7.72
N ARG A 361 13.46 5.25 7.28
CA ARG A 361 13.41 4.10 6.37
C ARG A 361 12.76 4.43 5.04
N GLU A 362 11.76 5.31 5.04
CA GLU A 362 10.94 5.58 3.85
C GLU A 362 10.80 7.08 3.62
N VAL A 363 11.14 7.53 2.42
CA VAL A 363 10.95 8.91 1.98
C VAL A 363 10.30 8.92 0.60
N GLU A 364 9.14 9.55 0.49
CA GLU A 364 8.43 9.75 -0.76
C GLU A 364 8.05 11.22 -0.93
N VAL A 365 8.45 11.83 -2.05
CA VAL A 365 8.07 13.21 -2.38
C VAL A 365 7.71 13.29 -3.86
N GLY A 366 6.51 13.78 -4.20
CA GLY A 366 6.17 13.94 -5.61
C GLY A 366 4.76 14.42 -5.95
N VAL A 367 4.43 14.30 -7.23
CA VAL A 367 3.10 14.59 -7.78
C VAL A 367 2.40 13.28 -8.11
N THR A 368 1.11 13.15 -7.78
CA THR A 368 0.38 11.88 -7.99
C THR A 368 -0.36 11.79 -9.32
N TRP A 369 -0.90 12.90 -9.87
CA TRP A 369 -1.79 12.85 -11.05
C TRP A 369 -1.29 13.61 -12.27
N LYS A 370 -1.17 14.95 -12.17
CA LYS A 370 -0.77 15.78 -13.31
C LYS A 370 0.27 16.79 -12.86
N PHE A 371 1.51 16.60 -13.29
CA PHE A 371 2.56 17.59 -13.07
C PHE A 371 2.70 18.47 -14.30
N ASP A 372 3.06 19.73 -14.05
CA ASP A 372 3.52 20.63 -15.10
C ASP A 372 5.05 20.47 -15.21
N PRO A 373 5.63 20.55 -16.41
CA PRO A 373 7.07 20.39 -16.59
C PRO A 373 7.81 21.44 -15.75
N GLY A 374 8.49 20.95 -14.73
CA GLY A 374 9.22 21.76 -13.77
C GLY A 374 10.72 21.79 -13.97
N ASP A 375 11.40 22.19 -12.90
CA ASP A 375 12.86 22.14 -12.82
C ASP A 375 13.38 20.71 -13.05
N VAL A 376 14.67 20.61 -13.39
CA VAL A 376 15.35 19.32 -13.49
C VAL A 376 15.65 18.78 -12.10
N PHE A 377 15.34 17.51 -11.84
CA PHE A 377 15.80 16.82 -10.66
C PHE A 377 17.27 16.44 -10.83
N THR A 378 18.14 16.86 -9.92
CA THR A 378 19.60 16.65 -10.03
C THR A 378 20.13 15.87 -8.83
N PHE A 379 21.39 15.44 -8.89
CA PHE A 379 22.04 14.80 -7.75
C PHE A 379 22.11 15.72 -6.52
N ASP A 380 22.24 17.04 -6.72
CA ASP A 380 22.21 18.01 -5.62
C ASP A 380 20.87 18.10 -4.91
N THR A 381 19.77 17.71 -5.58
CA THR A 381 18.44 17.65 -4.98
C THR A 381 18.37 16.51 -3.97
N ILE A 382 18.81 15.30 -4.34
CA ILE A 382 18.72 14.10 -3.47
C ILE A 382 19.82 14.01 -2.41
N LYS A 383 20.93 14.73 -2.62
CA LYS A 383 22.13 14.71 -1.77
C LYS A 383 21.88 14.76 -0.25
N PRO A 384 20.93 15.56 0.29
CA PRO A 384 20.69 15.60 1.73
C PRO A 384 20.29 14.23 2.32
N LEU A 385 19.56 13.40 1.57
CA LEU A 385 19.12 12.07 2.02
C LEU A 385 20.27 11.05 2.12
N LEU A 386 21.43 11.33 1.52
CA LEU A 386 22.61 10.45 1.63
C LEU A 386 23.16 10.36 3.06
N ALA A 387 22.76 11.28 3.94
CA ALA A 387 23.10 11.23 5.37
C ALA A 387 22.30 10.16 6.15
N LEU A 388 21.35 9.48 5.51
CA LEU A 388 20.41 8.55 6.13
C LEU A 388 20.73 7.10 5.70
N PRO A 389 21.56 6.35 6.43
CA PRO A 389 22.06 5.05 5.98
C PRO A 389 21.04 3.91 6.05
N GLU A 390 20.00 4.06 6.89
CA GLU A 390 18.95 3.05 7.10
C GLU A 390 17.79 3.16 6.10
N LEU A 391 17.90 4.02 5.07
CA LEU A 391 16.87 4.16 4.05
C LEU A 391 16.65 2.86 3.28
N THR A 392 15.39 2.44 3.24
CA THR A 392 14.93 1.23 2.55
C THR A 392 14.04 1.55 1.36
N SER A 393 13.32 2.68 1.36
CA SER A 393 12.44 3.09 0.27
C SER A 393 12.62 4.58 -0.02
N VAL A 394 12.98 4.91 -1.26
CA VAL A 394 13.06 6.31 -1.74
C VAL A 394 12.30 6.44 -3.05
N ILE A 395 11.28 7.29 -3.06
CA ILE A 395 10.46 7.53 -4.26
C ILE A 395 10.40 9.03 -4.48
N VAL A 396 10.81 9.47 -5.67
CA VAL A 396 10.69 10.87 -6.04
C VAL A 396 9.99 10.98 -7.38
N GLY A 397 8.81 11.59 -7.38
CA GLY A 397 7.96 11.76 -8.56
C GLY A 397 7.74 13.23 -8.92
N GLY A 398 7.09 13.47 -10.07
CA GLY A 398 6.66 14.81 -10.47
C GLY A 398 7.69 15.66 -11.22
N PHE A 399 8.76 15.05 -11.72
CA PHE A 399 9.75 15.73 -12.56
C PHE A 399 9.76 15.17 -13.97
N ALA A 400 9.89 16.06 -14.97
CA ALA A 400 10.00 15.67 -16.37
C ALA A 400 11.40 15.12 -16.72
N HIS A 401 12.42 15.49 -15.96
CA HIS A 401 13.79 15.06 -16.21
C HIS A 401 14.57 14.85 -14.91
N TYR A 402 15.30 13.74 -14.86
CA TYR A 402 16.23 13.38 -13.78
C TYR A 402 17.65 13.36 -14.35
N ALA A 403 18.40 14.43 -14.09
CA ALA A 403 19.82 14.53 -14.44
C ALA A 403 20.68 13.83 -13.38
N ILE A 404 20.62 12.49 -13.39
CA ILE A 404 21.37 11.59 -12.51
C ILE A 404 22.28 10.72 -13.38
N ASP A 405 23.59 10.79 -13.16
CA ASP A 405 24.60 10.02 -13.89
C ASP A 405 25.06 8.77 -13.13
N ASN A 406 25.97 7.98 -13.72
CA ASN A 406 26.50 6.77 -13.08
C ASN A 406 27.23 7.04 -11.74
N TYR A 407 27.88 8.21 -11.59
CA TYR A 407 28.60 8.58 -10.38
C TYR A 407 27.63 8.89 -9.23
N ALA A 408 26.56 9.62 -9.53
CA ALA A 408 25.46 9.86 -8.60
C ALA A 408 24.81 8.54 -8.17
N LEU A 409 24.52 7.62 -9.11
CA LEU A 409 23.99 6.29 -8.78
C LEU A 409 24.93 5.46 -7.91
N PHE A 410 26.24 5.51 -8.16
CA PHE A 410 27.23 4.88 -7.29
C PHE A 410 27.14 5.43 -5.87
N THR A 411 27.14 6.75 -5.73
CA THR A 411 27.09 7.41 -4.43
C THR A 411 25.81 7.05 -3.67
N ILE A 412 24.66 7.07 -4.35
CA ILE A 412 23.35 6.65 -3.82
C ILE A 412 23.40 5.19 -3.33
N ALA A 413 23.85 4.26 -4.18
CA ALA A 413 23.90 2.84 -3.84
C ALA A 413 24.84 2.55 -2.66
N THR A 414 25.94 3.31 -2.52
CA THR A 414 26.85 3.16 -1.38
C THR A 414 26.33 3.79 -0.09
N ALA A 415 25.54 4.86 -0.19
CA ALA A 415 24.96 5.54 0.98
C ALA A 415 23.83 4.72 1.60
N TRP A 416 23.08 3.95 0.81
CA TRP A 416 21.90 3.19 1.26
C TRP A 416 22.08 1.68 1.05
N PRO A 417 22.89 1.00 1.89
CA PRO A 417 23.14 -0.43 1.76
C PRO A 417 21.89 -1.30 2.02
N HIS A 418 20.91 -0.77 2.75
CA HIS A 418 19.65 -1.46 3.08
C HIS A 418 18.49 -1.14 2.11
N LEU A 419 18.78 -0.45 1.01
CA LEU A 419 17.80 -0.04 0.01
C LEU A 419 17.04 -1.24 -0.58
N ARG A 420 15.72 -1.20 -0.49
CA ARG A 420 14.75 -2.16 -1.05
C ARG A 420 14.02 -1.60 -2.27
N LYS A 421 13.68 -0.31 -2.26
CA LYS A 421 12.94 0.35 -3.32
C LYS A 421 13.55 1.72 -3.63
N LEU A 422 13.87 1.96 -4.89
CA LEU A 422 14.21 3.28 -5.41
C LEU A 422 13.38 3.56 -6.65
N SER A 423 12.76 4.73 -6.77
CA SER A 423 12.09 5.16 -8.00
C SER A 423 12.40 6.63 -8.30
N LEU A 424 13.07 6.85 -9.43
CA LEU A 424 13.38 8.16 -10.02
C LEU A 424 13.01 8.13 -11.51
N VAL A 425 11.73 7.82 -11.79
CA VAL A 425 11.21 7.69 -13.16
C VAL A 425 10.33 8.92 -13.47
N PRO A 426 10.59 9.64 -14.59
CA PRO A 426 9.70 10.68 -15.07
C PRO A 426 8.33 10.11 -15.42
N GLN A 427 7.27 10.79 -15.01
CA GLN A 427 5.89 10.39 -15.30
C GLN A 427 5.36 11.03 -16.61
N THR A 428 6.20 11.32 -17.61
CA THR A 428 5.81 12.08 -18.83
C THR A 428 5.46 11.17 -20.00
N LEU A 429 4.43 11.57 -20.79
CA LEU A 429 4.15 11.03 -22.13
C LEU A 429 5.01 11.66 -23.24
N ASP A 430 5.58 12.85 -23.02
CA ASP A 430 6.46 13.51 -24.00
C ASP A 430 7.87 12.91 -24.01
N ASP A 431 8.57 13.00 -25.14
CA ASP A 431 9.94 12.50 -25.31
C ASP A 431 10.90 13.12 -24.29
N PRO A 432 11.33 12.36 -23.25
CA PRO A 432 12.20 12.92 -22.23
C PRO A 432 13.60 13.15 -22.81
N PRO A 433 14.41 14.04 -22.21
CA PRO A 433 15.81 14.18 -22.57
C PRO A 433 16.54 12.84 -22.41
N LYS A 434 17.58 12.63 -23.24
CA LYS A 434 18.39 11.40 -23.17
C LYS A 434 18.92 11.20 -21.73
N PRO A 435 18.69 10.03 -21.09
CA PRO A 435 19.15 9.80 -19.73
C PRO A 435 20.68 9.87 -19.62
N LEU A 436 21.17 10.40 -18.49
CA LEU A 436 22.61 10.46 -18.20
C LEU A 436 23.13 9.15 -17.61
N ALA A 437 22.32 8.48 -16.80
CA ALA A 437 22.59 7.14 -16.30
C ALA A 437 22.59 6.14 -17.45
N THR A 438 23.54 5.21 -17.39
CA THR A 438 23.67 4.12 -18.37
C THR A 438 23.35 2.79 -17.70
N LEU A 439 23.27 1.71 -18.48
CA LEU A 439 23.20 0.34 -17.95
C LEU A 439 24.31 0.06 -16.92
N ALA A 440 25.52 0.60 -17.10
CA ALA A 440 26.63 0.43 -16.15
C ALA A 440 26.33 1.00 -14.76
N GLY A 441 25.44 2.00 -14.65
CA GLY A 441 25.00 2.55 -13.36
C GLY A 441 24.27 1.52 -12.48
N LEU A 442 23.66 0.49 -13.09
CA LEU A 442 22.98 -0.59 -12.36
C LEU A 442 23.94 -1.48 -11.56
N ILE A 443 25.22 -1.55 -11.96
CA ILE A 443 26.24 -2.35 -11.28
C ILE A 443 26.42 -1.88 -9.83
N SER A 444 26.35 -0.56 -9.61
CA SER A 444 26.45 0.04 -8.28
C SER A 444 25.42 -0.54 -7.30
N PHE A 445 24.17 -0.68 -7.74
CA PHE A 445 23.10 -1.26 -6.94
C PHE A 445 23.27 -2.77 -6.76
N ALA A 446 23.69 -3.48 -7.81
CA ALA A 446 23.93 -4.91 -7.73
C ALA A 446 25.03 -5.26 -6.70
N GLN A 447 26.03 -4.40 -6.54
CA GLN A 447 27.16 -4.63 -5.63
C GLN A 447 26.97 -4.10 -4.21
N ASN A 448 26.13 -3.08 -4.02
CA ASN A 448 26.02 -2.39 -2.73
C ASN A 448 24.65 -2.53 -2.04
N CYS A 449 23.60 -2.94 -2.76
CA CYS A 449 22.23 -3.05 -2.23
C CYS A 449 21.71 -4.50 -2.30
N PRO A 450 22.11 -5.39 -1.36
CA PRO A 450 21.72 -6.80 -1.38
C PRO A 450 20.22 -7.05 -1.12
N GLU A 451 19.51 -6.08 -0.53
CA GLU A 451 18.07 -6.16 -0.24
C GLU A 451 17.18 -5.53 -1.32
N LEU A 452 17.77 -5.03 -2.42
CA LEU A 452 17.05 -4.29 -3.44
C LEU A 452 16.02 -5.19 -4.13
N TYR A 453 14.76 -4.77 -4.09
CA TYR A 453 13.60 -5.50 -4.59
C TYR A 453 12.97 -4.82 -5.81
N SER A 454 12.94 -3.49 -5.83
CA SER A 454 12.35 -2.69 -6.91
C SER A 454 13.26 -1.51 -7.25
N LEU A 455 13.53 -1.29 -8.53
CA LEU A 455 14.35 -0.18 -9.01
C LEU A 455 13.66 0.51 -10.18
N GLY A 456 13.47 1.82 -10.09
CA GLY A 456 12.92 2.67 -11.16
C GLY A 456 13.92 3.73 -11.56
N LEU A 457 14.43 3.67 -12.79
CA LEU A 457 15.40 4.60 -13.35
C LEU A 457 15.21 4.71 -14.87
N THR A 458 15.35 5.91 -15.43
CA THR A 458 15.57 6.03 -16.87
C THR A 458 17.04 5.81 -17.21
N LEU A 459 17.29 5.02 -18.25
CA LEU A 459 18.60 4.53 -18.61
C LEU A 459 18.86 4.81 -20.08
N ASN A 460 20.07 5.26 -20.36
CA ASN A 460 20.64 5.22 -21.68
C ASN A 460 21.16 3.80 -21.93
N THR A 461 20.47 3.11 -22.83
CA THR A 461 20.72 1.71 -23.17
C THR A 461 21.55 1.54 -24.43
N ASP A 462 22.24 2.59 -24.89
CA ASP A 462 23.17 2.52 -26.02
C ASP A 462 24.30 1.51 -25.71
N PRO A 463 24.37 0.38 -26.44
CA PRO A 463 25.38 -0.66 -26.21
C PRO A 463 26.82 -0.14 -26.33
N ARG A 464 27.05 0.96 -27.06
CA ARG A 464 28.39 1.53 -27.24
C ARG A 464 28.94 2.15 -25.97
N GLN A 465 28.08 2.43 -24.99
CA GLN A 465 28.48 2.95 -23.68
C GLN A 465 28.80 1.85 -22.67
N LEU A 466 28.51 0.59 -23.01
CA LEU A 466 29.04 -0.55 -22.28
C LEU A 466 30.53 -0.66 -22.62
N LEU A 467 31.39 -0.23 -21.69
CA LEU A 467 32.84 -0.31 -21.82
C LEU A 467 33.28 -1.66 -22.40
N THR A 468 34.26 -1.64 -23.31
CA THR A 468 34.90 -2.85 -23.89
C THR A 468 35.39 -3.82 -22.80
N PHE A 469 35.63 -3.33 -21.58
CA PHE A 469 35.99 -4.15 -20.42
C PHE A 469 34.91 -5.19 -20.03
N TYR A 470 33.62 -4.92 -20.28
CA TYR A 470 32.53 -5.89 -20.07
C TYR A 470 32.49 -7.02 -21.11
N VAL A 471 33.28 -6.89 -22.18
CA VAL A 471 33.49 -7.99 -23.13
C VAL A 471 34.51 -9.01 -22.58
N VAL A 472 35.41 -8.56 -21.68
CA VAL A 472 36.45 -9.40 -21.06
C VAL A 472 36.01 -9.93 -19.69
N MET A 473 35.21 -9.17 -18.95
CA MET A 473 34.65 -9.51 -17.64
C MET A 473 33.12 -9.53 -17.67
N ARG A 474 32.49 -10.40 -16.89
CA ARG A 474 31.02 -10.41 -16.75
C ARG A 474 30.52 -9.06 -16.23
N PRO A 475 29.39 -8.51 -16.71
CA PRO A 475 28.84 -7.20 -16.29
C PRO A 475 28.76 -6.96 -14.78
N GLY A 476 28.47 -7.98 -13.97
CA GLY A 476 28.44 -7.88 -12.51
C GLY A 476 29.80 -8.03 -11.83
N PHE A 477 30.88 -8.19 -12.59
CA PHE A 477 32.20 -8.55 -12.07
C PHE A 477 32.18 -9.81 -11.18
N GLY A 478 31.27 -10.75 -11.49
CA GLY A 478 31.05 -11.97 -10.71
C GLY A 478 30.11 -11.81 -9.50
N MET A 479 29.58 -10.61 -9.25
CA MET A 479 28.53 -10.36 -8.25
C MET A 479 27.15 -10.46 -8.89
N GLU A 480 26.22 -11.11 -8.19
CA GLU A 480 24.81 -11.23 -8.59
C GLU A 480 23.93 -10.67 -7.47
N GLN A 481 22.93 -9.86 -7.83
CA GLN A 481 21.91 -9.36 -6.93
C GLN A 481 20.60 -10.09 -7.23
N ARG A 482 20.16 -10.93 -6.28
CA ARG A 482 19.09 -11.93 -6.50
C ARG A 482 17.73 -11.56 -5.94
N LYS A 483 17.61 -10.40 -5.29
CA LYS A 483 16.34 -9.94 -4.70
C LYS A 483 15.60 -8.95 -5.58
N LEU A 484 16.23 -8.39 -6.63
CA LEU A 484 15.55 -7.47 -7.54
C LEU A 484 14.55 -8.27 -8.36
N VAL A 485 13.26 -7.95 -8.19
CA VAL A 485 12.15 -8.61 -8.88
C VAL A 485 11.52 -7.67 -9.91
N LYS A 486 11.53 -6.36 -9.64
CA LYS A 486 10.88 -5.35 -10.48
C LYS A 486 11.88 -4.29 -10.93
N LEU A 487 11.95 -4.07 -12.24
CA LEU A 487 12.70 -2.97 -12.85
C LEU A 487 11.73 -2.10 -13.63
N ASP A 488 11.67 -0.81 -13.30
CA ASP A 488 10.93 0.19 -14.07
C ASP A 488 11.94 1.05 -14.83
N VAL A 489 11.83 1.02 -16.15
CA VAL A 489 12.75 1.71 -17.05
C VAL A 489 12.16 3.01 -17.63
N GLY A 490 10.92 3.36 -17.27
CA GLY A 490 10.18 4.45 -17.90
C GLY A 490 10.28 4.42 -19.43
N ARG A 491 10.53 5.58 -20.05
CA ARG A 491 10.69 5.72 -21.52
C ARG A 491 12.14 5.51 -22.00
N SER A 492 12.85 4.51 -21.47
CA SER A 492 14.22 4.18 -21.90
C SER A 492 14.23 3.47 -23.26
N ARG A 493 14.64 4.18 -24.32
CA ARG A 493 14.66 3.62 -25.68
C ARG A 493 15.77 2.59 -25.88
N ILE A 494 15.41 1.35 -26.17
CA ILE A 494 16.35 0.25 -26.45
C ILE A 494 16.53 -0.01 -27.94
N GLU A 495 17.79 -0.11 -28.38
CA GLU A 495 18.15 -0.49 -29.76
C GLU A 495 18.30 -1.99 -29.93
N ASP A 496 18.98 -2.65 -28.98
CA ASP A 496 19.28 -4.09 -29.02
C ASP A 496 18.76 -4.78 -27.74
N PRO A 497 17.58 -5.41 -27.80
CA PRO A 497 17.01 -6.17 -26.68
C PRO A 497 17.92 -7.30 -26.18
N ILE A 498 18.68 -7.94 -27.08
CA ILE A 498 19.52 -9.09 -26.74
C ILE A 498 20.68 -8.64 -25.84
N VAL A 499 21.36 -7.56 -26.21
CA VAL A 499 22.48 -7.03 -25.41
C VAL A 499 22.02 -6.60 -24.02
N VAL A 500 20.88 -5.92 -23.94
CA VAL A 500 20.28 -5.51 -22.65
C VAL A 500 19.90 -6.74 -21.82
N ALA A 501 19.24 -7.73 -22.42
CA ALA A 501 18.87 -8.97 -21.73
C ALA A 501 20.09 -9.73 -21.22
N VAL A 502 21.16 -9.82 -22.01
CA VAL A 502 22.45 -10.40 -21.58
C VAL A 502 22.98 -9.64 -20.37
N PHE A 503 23.01 -8.31 -20.41
CA PHE A 503 23.50 -7.51 -19.30
C PHE A 503 22.69 -7.72 -18.01
N LEU A 504 21.36 -7.62 -18.10
CA LEU A 504 20.45 -7.73 -16.95
C LEU A 504 20.46 -9.13 -16.33
N SER A 505 20.49 -10.19 -17.14
CA SER A 505 20.51 -11.57 -16.64
C SER A 505 21.81 -11.97 -15.94
N ASP A 506 22.89 -11.18 -16.11
CA ASP A 506 24.11 -11.32 -15.32
C ASP A 506 23.97 -10.70 -13.92
N LEU A 507 23.44 -9.48 -13.86
CA LEU A 507 23.31 -8.70 -12.62
C LEU A 507 22.14 -9.18 -11.75
N PHE A 508 20.98 -9.43 -12.37
CA PHE A 508 19.70 -9.64 -11.71
C PHE A 508 19.02 -10.93 -12.20
N PRO A 509 19.53 -12.11 -11.81
CA PRO A 509 19.06 -13.39 -12.34
C PRO A 509 17.65 -13.81 -11.88
N GLU A 510 17.07 -13.10 -10.91
CA GLU A 510 15.70 -13.33 -10.39
C GLU A 510 14.77 -12.15 -10.72
N LEU A 511 15.14 -11.29 -11.67
CA LEU A 511 14.27 -10.24 -12.21
C LEU A 511 13.10 -10.89 -12.98
N LEU A 512 11.87 -10.52 -12.63
CA LEU A 512 10.64 -11.13 -13.16
C LEU A 512 9.74 -10.14 -13.91
N GLU A 513 9.79 -8.86 -13.55
CA GLU A 513 8.88 -7.83 -14.05
C GLU A 513 9.69 -6.63 -14.56
N ILE A 514 9.52 -6.28 -15.84
CA ILE A 514 10.09 -5.06 -16.43
C ILE A 514 8.96 -4.13 -16.87
N LYS A 515 8.79 -3.01 -16.16
CA LYS A 515 7.81 -1.97 -16.50
C LYS A 515 8.42 -0.89 -17.36
N ASN A 516 7.63 -0.34 -18.27
CA ASN A 516 7.99 0.79 -19.11
C ASN A 516 6.76 1.69 -19.31
N ASP A 517 6.99 2.93 -19.74
CA ASP A 517 5.96 3.96 -19.96
C ASP A 517 5.70 4.21 -21.45
N PHE A 518 5.98 3.24 -22.33
CA PHE A 518 5.62 3.31 -23.74
C PHE A 518 4.17 2.84 -23.95
N ALA A 519 3.46 3.50 -24.87
CA ALA A 519 2.15 3.03 -25.31
C ALA A 519 2.24 1.64 -25.99
N SER A 520 1.24 0.81 -25.77
CA SER A 520 1.10 -0.57 -26.25
C SER A 520 0.12 -0.68 -27.42
N GLU A 521 0.02 -1.87 -28.03
CA GLU A 521 -1.00 -2.15 -29.06
C GLU A 521 -2.43 -1.93 -28.53
N VAL A 522 -2.67 -2.18 -27.24
CA VAL A 522 -3.98 -1.95 -26.60
C VAL A 522 -4.34 -0.47 -26.62
N ASP A 523 -3.37 0.41 -26.35
CA ASP A 523 -3.59 1.86 -26.38
C ASP A 523 -3.94 2.35 -27.80
N LEU A 524 -3.39 1.72 -28.84
CA LEU A 524 -3.72 2.00 -30.24
C LEU A 524 -5.13 1.53 -30.60
N GLU A 525 -5.57 0.37 -30.10
CA GLU A 525 -6.93 -0.13 -30.31
C GLU A 525 -8.00 0.71 -29.59
N GLU A 526 -7.67 1.23 -28.41
CA GLU A 526 -8.54 2.10 -27.63
C GLU A 526 -8.54 3.56 -28.11
N PHE A 527 -7.56 3.95 -28.94
CA PHE A 527 -7.46 5.29 -29.50
C PHE A 527 -8.66 5.62 -30.41
N ARG A 528 -9.45 6.62 -30.00
CA ARG A 528 -10.61 7.15 -30.74
C ARG A 528 -10.42 8.60 -31.19
N GLY A 529 -9.22 9.16 -31.05
CA GLY A 529 -8.90 10.52 -31.44
C GLY A 529 -8.70 10.66 -32.96
N ASP A 530 -8.88 11.87 -33.47
CA ASP A 530 -8.57 12.23 -34.86
C ASP A 530 -7.16 12.85 -35.00
N ASP A 531 -6.36 12.86 -33.92
CA ASP A 531 -4.99 13.42 -33.90
C ASP A 531 -3.99 12.42 -34.49
N GLU A 532 -3.59 12.66 -35.74
CA GLU A 532 -2.59 11.85 -36.46
C GLU A 532 -1.19 11.93 -35.83
N ASP A 533 -0.83 13.04 -35.17
CA ASP A 533 0.47 13.16 -34.51
C ASP A 533 0.50 12.30 -33.23
N GLU A 534 -0.59 12.28 -32.46
CA GLU A 534 -0.75 11.39 -31.30
C GLU A 534 -0.71 9.92 -31.72
N ARG A 535 -1.46 9.56 -32.77
CA ARG A 535 -1.46 8.20 -33.33
C ARG A 535 -0.05 7.76 -33.76
N LYS A 536 0.70 8.64 -34.39
CA LYS A 536 2.08 8.36 -34.82
C LYS A 536 3.03 8.16 -33.64
N ARG A 537 2.83 8.89 -32.53
CA ARG A 537 3.58 8.67 -31.28
C ARG A 537 3.28 7.30 -30.69
N ILE A 538 2.01 6.91 -30.60
CA ILE A 538 1.60 5.58 -30.12
C ILE A 538 2.28 4.48 -30.97
N LEU A 539 2.25 4.61 -32.30
CA LEU A 539 2.91 3.65 -33.19
C LEU A 539 4.43 3.58 -33.00
N ALA A 540 5.08 4.71 -32.71
CA ALA A 540 6.51 4.73 -32.42
C ALA A 540 6.85 4.11 -31.07
N ASP A 541 5.96 4.27 -30.08
CA ASP A 541 6.09 3.72 -28.74
C ASP A 541 5.97 2.19 -28.71
N ILE A 542 5.02 1.62 -29.48
CA ILE A 542 4.82 0.17 -29.59
C ILE A 542 6.14 -0.54 -29.92
N VAL A 543 6.97 0.04 -30.80
CA VAL A 543 8.28 -0.54 -31.16
C VAL A 543 9.19 -0.70 -29.93
N TYR A 544 9.15 0.22 -28.97
CA TYR A 544 9.96 0.14 -27.76
C TYR A 544 9.30 -0.70 -26.67
N GLU A 545 7.97 -0.67 -26.57
CA GLU A 545 7.19 -1.57 -25.71
C GLU A 545 7.47 -3.03 -26.08
N ASP A 546 7.30 -3.40 -27.35
CA ASP A 546 7.59 -4.73 -27.90
C ASP A 546 9.00 -5.18 -27.56
N ARG A 547 9.99 -4.28 -27.76
CA ARG A 547 11.39 -4.58 -27.48
C ARG A 547 11.64 -4.87 -26.00
N TRP A 548 10.97 -4.14 -25.08
CA TRP A 548 11.14 -4.37 -23.64
C TRP A 548 10.41 -5.63 -23.21
N SER A 549 9.24 -5.89 -23.76
CA SER A 549 8.50 -7.15 -23.65
C SER A 549 9.35 -8.33 -24.14
N ASP A 550 10.12 -8.16 -25.21
CA ASP A 550 11.07 -9.16 -25.71
C ASP A 550 12.23 -9.41 -24.72
N VAL A 551 12.77 -8.36 -24.09
CA VAL A 551 13.75 -8.51 -23.01
C VAL A 551 13.17 -9.34 -21.88
N GLU A 552 11.98 -8.97 -21.39
CA GLU A 552 11.31 -9.59 -20.24
C GLU A 552 10.92 -11.05 -20.48
N TRP A 553 10.17 -11.33 -21.55
CA TRP A 553 9.53 -12.62 -21.77
C TRP A 553 10.37 -13.56 -22.65
N THR A 554 11.10 -13.02 -23.63
CA THR A 554 11.82 -13.84 -24.62
C THR A 554 13.25 -14.12 -24.20
N TYR A 555 14.04 -13.08 -23.91
CA TYR A 555 15.50 -13.20 -23.82
C TYR A 555 16.00 -13.42 -22.39
N LEU A 556 15.54 -12.63 -21.42
CA LEU A 556 16.04 -12.67 -20.04
C LEU A 556 15.92 -14.07 -19.41
N PRO A 557 14.78 -14.79 -19.47
CA PRO A 557 14.65 -16.11 -18.86
C PRO A 557 15.60 -17.13 -19.51
N ARG A 558 15.79 -17.05 -20.82
CA ARG A 558 16.71 -17.92 -21.58
C ARG A 558 18.16 -17.70 -21.17
N PHE A 559 18.59 -16.44 -21.08
CA PHE A 559 19.95 -16.11 -20.67
C PHE A 559 20.23 -16.46 -19.19
N VAL A 560 19.23 -16.33 -18.30
CA VAL A 560 19.34 -16.83 -16.93
C VAL A 560 19.53 -18.35 -16.91
N GLN A 561 18.79 -19.09 -17.74
CA GLN A 561 18.96 -20.54 -17.87
C GLN A 561 20.33 -20.93 -18.43
N ILE A 562 20.80 -20.25 -19.49
CA ILE A 562 22.13 -20.47 -20.08
C ILE A 562 23.21 -20.29 -19.02
N ARG A 563 23.17 -19.20 -18.24
CA ARG A 563 24.13 -18.98 -17.14
C ARG A 563 24.06 -20.06 -16.06
N LYS A 564 22.85 -20.53 -15.70
CA LYS A 564 22.68 -21.65 -14.76
C LYS A 564 23.36 -22.91 -15.32
N GLN A 565 23.21 -23.21 -16.62
CA GLN A 565 23.87 -24.33 -17.28
C GLN A 565 25.40 -24.18 -17.33
N GLU A 566 25.92 -23.02 -17.71
CA GLU A 566 27.36 -22.72 -17.75
C GLU A 566 28.02 -22.91 -16.38
N ARG A 567 27.40 -22.40 -15.31
CA ARG A 567 27.91 -22.56 -13.94
C ARG A 567 27.93 -24.02 -13.51
N ASN A 568 26.89 -24.77 -13.86
CA ASN A 568 26.81 -26.20 -13.56
C ASN A 568 27.86 -27.00 -14.35
N TRP A 569 28.07 -26.67 -15.61
CA TRP A 569 29.10 -27.28 -16.44
C TRP A 569 30.52 -26.95 -15.92
N GLY A 570 30.79 -25.68 -15.60
CA GLY A 570 32.07 -25.26 -15.03
C GLY A 570 32.42 -26.00 -13.74
N LYS A 571 31.44 -26.15 -12.83
CA LYS A 571 31.59 -26.95 -11.60
C LYS A 571 31.91 -28.41 -11.89
N LYS A 572 31.22 -29.03 -12.87
CA LYS A 572 31.50 -30.43 -13.28
C LYS A 572 32.90 -30.60 -13.87
N MET A 573 33.40 -29.60 -14.60
CA MET A 573 34.71 -29.63 -15.25
C MET A 573 35.86 -29.17 -14.33
N GLY A 574 35.61 -28.95 -13.03
CA GLY A 574 36.62 -28.50 -12.07
C GLY A 574 37.11 -27.07 -12.31
N ARG A 575 36.42 -26.26 -13.12
CA ARG A 575 36.76 -24.85 -13.35
C ARG A 575 36.34 -24.03 -12.13
N LYS A 576 37.26 -23.25 -11.57
CA LYS A 576 36.95 -22.27 -10.53
C LYS A 576 36.37 -21.01 -11.17
N THR A 577 35.27 -20.49 -10.62
CA THR A 577 34.78 -19.15 -10.97
C THR A 577 35.81 -18.12 -10.53
N LEU A 578 36.05 -17.10 -11.36
CA LEU A 578 36.85 -15.96 -10.96
C LEU A 578 36.22 -15.33 -9.69
N PRO A 579 37.04 -14.88 -8.72
CA PRO A 579 36.51 -14.24 -7.53
C PRO A 579 35.76 -12.96 -7.92
N PRO A 580 34.66 -12.62 -7.23
CA PRO A 580 33.94 -11.40 -7.50
C PRO A 580 34.83 -10.18 -7.21
N MET A 581 34.74 -9.15 -8.05
CA MET A 581 35.45 -7.88 -7.86
C MET A 581 34.45 -6.79 -7.49
N LYS A 582 34.73 -6.05 -6.41
CA LYS A 582 33.90 -4.94 -5.94
C LYS A 582 34.53 -3.63 -6.39
N ILE A 583 33.72 -2.73 -6.93
CA ILE A 583 34.14 -1.36 -7.26
C ILE A 583 34.29 -0.59 -5.94
N THR A 584 35.50 -0.11 -5.62
CA THR A 584 35.77 0.72 -4.43
C THR A 584 36.23 2.11 -4.83
N HIS A 585 35.74 3.15 -4.15
CA HIS A 585 36.07 4.53 -4.50
C HIS A 585 37.52 4.88 -4.10
N THR A 586 38.44 4.83 -5.07
CA THR A 586 39.58 5.75 -5.27
C THR A 586 40.35 5.29 -6.53
N ALA A 587 40.67 6.23 -7.41
CA ALA A 587 41.41 6.08 -8.68
C ALA A 587 40.71 5.41 -9.90
N ASP A 588 39.60 4.67 -9.75
CA ASP A 588 38.91 4.06 -10.89
C ASP A 588 37.76 4.90 -11.49
N ALA A 589 37.18 5.86 -10.74
CA ALA A 589 36.08 6.69 -11.25
C ALA A 589 36.53 7.71 -12.33
N THR A 590 37.74 8.27 -12.21
CA THR A 590 38.36 9.09 -13.28
C THR A 590 38.84 8.24 -14.45
N ARG A 591 39.01 6.93 -14.27
CA ARG A 591 39.34 5.99 -15.32
C ARG A 591 38.12 5.46 -16.08
N LEU A 592 36.90 5.68 -15.60
CA LEU A 592 35.67 5.34 -16.33
C LEU A 592 35.28 6.37 -17.41
N GLY A 593 35.86 7.57 -17.38
CA GLY A 593 35.71 8.58 -18.44
C GLY A 593 36.83 8.59 -19.49
N ASP A 594 38.02 8.09 -19.14
CA ASP A 594 39.24 8.15 -19.97
C ASP A 594 39.89 6.76 -20.25
N LEU A 595 39.16 5.64 -20.12
CA LEU A 595 39.60 4.30 -20.58
C LEU A 595 38.57 3.56 -21.44
#